data_AF-A0A921KEY0-F1
#
_entry.id   AF-A0A921KEY0-F1
#
_cell.length_a   1.000
_cell.length_b   1.000
_cell.length_c   1.000
_cell.angle_alpha   90.00
_cell.angle_beta   90.00
_cell.angle_gamma   90.00
#
_symmetry.space_group_name_H-M   'P 1'
#
loop_
_entity.id
_entity.type
_entity.pdbx_description
1 polymer ?
#
loop_
_entity_poly.entity_id
_entity_poly.type
_entity_poly.pdbx_seq_one_letter_code
_entity_poly.pdbx_strand_id
1 'polypeptide(L)' 'KSKRYTELMKTFNETVANHPQLESLLIPIGDGLTISRVKK' A
#
# COMPACT_ATOMS: atom_id res chain seq x y z
N LYS A 1 13.72 -4.16 -16.90
CA LYS A 1 12.53 -3.26 -16.82
C LYS A 1 11.67 -3.44 -15.55
N SER A 2 11.87 -4.48 -14.71
CA SER A 2 11.03 -4.73 -13.52
C SER A 2 11.34 -3.89 -12.26
N LYS A 3 12.60 -3.47 -12.06
CA LYS A 3 13.05 -2.90 -10.77
C LYS A 3 12.33 -1.63 -10.35
N ARG A 4 12.02 -0.74 -11.31
CA ARG A 4 11.36 0.55 -11.05
C ARG A 4 9.96 0.37 -10.47
N TYR A 5 9.21 -0.64 -10.93
CA TYR A 5 7.85 -0.89 -10.43
C TYR A 5 7.88 -1.45 -9.00
N THR A 6 8.84 -2.33 -8.71
CA THR A 6 9.03 -2.88 -7.36
C THR A 6 9.40 -1.80 -6.34
N GLU A 7 10.35 -0.92 -6.67
CA GLU A 7 10.73 0.20 -5.79
C GLU A 7 9.56 1.15 -5.57
N LEU A 8 8.82 1.50 -6.63
CA LEU A 8 7.65 2.37 -6.53
C LEU A 8 6.55 1.75 -5.66
N MET A 9 6.26 0.46 -5.84
CA MET A 9 5.23 -0.23 -5.04
C MET A 9 5.65 -0.36 -3.57
N LYS A 10 6.94 -0.60 -3.31
CA LYS A 10 7.47 -0.64 -1.93
C LYS A 10 7.28 0.70 -1.23
N THR A 11 7.68 1.79 -1.85
CA THR A 11 7.51 3.14 -1.30
C THR A 11 6.04 3.50 -1.11
N PHE A 12 5.17 3.09 -2.04
CA PHE A 12 3.73 3.29 -1.92
C PHE A 12 3.15 2.55 -0.69
N ASN A 13 3.49 1.27 -0.52
CA ASN A 13 3.04 0.49 0.62
C ASN A 13 3.53 1.07 1.96
N GLU A 14 4.79 1.50 2.03
CA GLU A 14 5.34 2.18 3.22
C GLU A 14 4.62 3.50 3.51
N THR A 15 4.28 4.28 2.48
CA THR A 15 3.56 5.55 2.62
C THR A 15 2.15 5.32 3.15
N VAL A 16 1.41 4.39 2.55
CA VAL A 16 0.01 4.09 2.89
C VAL A 16 -0.14 3.43 4.26
N ALA A 17 0.85 2.62 4.67
CA ALA A 17 0.88 2.02 6.01
C ALA A 17 1.13 3.05 7.12
N ASN A 18 1.96 4.07 6.86
CA ASN A 18 2.33 5.08 7.86
C ASN A 18 1.47 6.36 7.79
N HIS A 19 0.55 6.48 6.83
CA HIS A 19 -0.19 7.72 6.63
C HIS A 19 -1.15 7.98 7.81
N PRO A 20 -1.04 9.13 8.53
CA PRO A 20 -1.76 9.34 9.79
C PRO A 20 -3.29 9.33 9.62
N GLN A 21 -3.77 9.81 8.47
CA GLN A 21 -5.21 9.88 8.15
C GLN A 21 -5.76 8.61 7.47
N LEU A 22 -4.93 7.59 7.22
CA LEU A 22 -5.40 6.35 6.62
C LEU A 22 -5.41 5.23 7.66
N GLU A 23 -6.43 4.39 7.57
CA GLU A 23 -6.44 3.06 8.15
C GLU A 23 -6.37 2.06 6.99
N SER A 24 -5.29 1.30 6.93
CA SER A 24 -4.95 0.46 5.79
C SER A 24 -4.86 -1.01 6.20
N LEU A 25 -5.40 -1.91 5.37
CA LEU A 25 -5.37 -3.35 5.54
C LEU A 25 -4.85 -4.01 4.26
N LEU A 26 -3.83 -4.85 4.40
CA LEU A 26 -3.32 -5.70 3.31
C LEU A 26 -4.01 -7.06 3.37
N ILE A 27 -4.67 -7.44 2.28
CA ILE A 27 -5.36 -8.72 2.14
C ILE A 27 -4.62 -9.56 1.08
N PRO A 28 -4.18 -10.79 1.41
CA PRO A 28 -3.42 -11.65 0.49
C PRO A 28 -4.35 -12.38 -0.50
N ILE A 29 -5.03 -11.61 -1.36
CA ILE A 29 -5.85 -12.13 -2.46
C ILE A 29 -5.21 -11.74 -3.79
N GLY A 30 -5.04 -12.72 -4.69
CA GLY A 30 -4.38 -12.50 -5.98
C GLY A 30 -2.92 -12.07 -5.82
N ASP A 31 -2.55 -10.95 -6.44
CA ASP A 31 -1.22 -10.33 -6.32
C ASP A 31 -1.05 -9.49 -5.02
N GLY A 32 -2.08 -9.47 -4.17
CA GLY A 32 -2.18 -8.65 -2.97
C GLY A 32 -3.11 -7.45 -3.17
N LEU A 33 -4.03 -7.23 -2.24
CA LEU A 33 -4.99 -6.12 -2.26
C LEU A 33 -4.83 -5.28 -1.00
N THR A 34 -4.48 -4.00 -1.17
CA THR A 34 -4.47 -3.03 -0.07
C THR A 34 -5.78 -2.24 -0.07
N ILE A 35 -6.52 -2.29 1.03
CA ILE A 35 -7.71 -1.46 1.26
C ILE A 35 -7.32 -0.36 2.24
N SER A 36 -7.57 0.90 1.88
CA SER A 36 -7.32 2.04 2.76
C SER A 36 -8.59 2.87 2.93
N ARG A 37 -8.92 3.18 4.18
CA ARG A 37 -10.05 4.03 4.57
C ARG A 37 -9.53 5.35 5.12
N VAL A 38 -10.10 6.46 4.69
CA VAL A 38 -9.81 7.79 5.26
C VAL A 38 -10.47 7.89 6.63
N LYS A 39 -9.67 8.15 7.67
CA LYS A 39 -10.14 8.44 9.02
C LYS A 39 -10.87 9.79 8.98
N LYS A 40 -12.07 9.84 9.56
CA LYS A 40 -12.80 11.11 9.80
C LYS A 40 -12.17 11.88 10.94
#